data_AF-A0AA39NPT9-F1
#
_entry.id   AF-A0AA39NPT9-F1
#
_cell.length_a   1.000
_cell.length_b   1.000
_cell.length_c   1.000
_cell.angle_alpha   90.00
_cell.angle_beta   90.00
_cell.angle_gamma   90.00
#
_symmetry.space_group_name_H-M   'P 1'
#
loop_
_entity.id
_entity.type
_entity.pdbx_description
1 polymer ?
#
loop_
_entity_poly.entity_id
_entity_poly.type
_entity_poly.pdbx_seq_one_letter_code
_entity_poly.pdbx_strand_id
1 'polypeptide(L)'
;MSTQRETSGKDPVRVAAGLKATVHNPNVSEEAKERATDQLQHMQEGEVDPQSYSQGATRVPVSDDDVNLSGNQRGGYKATLKNPNVSKEAKGHAREILEADQEE
;
A
#
# COMPACT_ATOMS: atom_id res chain seq x y z
N MET A 1 -8.01 -24.20 -28.95
CA MET A 1 -8.38 -22.77 -29.04
C MET A 1 -8.13 -22.16 -27.66
N SER A 2 -6.92 -21.64 -27.43
CA SER A 2 -6.56 -21.00 -26.16
C SER A 2 -6.84 -19.51 -26.27
N THR A 3 -7.87 -19.05 -25.57
CA THR A 3 -8.23 -17.63 -25.48
C THR A 3 -7.22 -16.91 -24.61
N GLN A 4 -6.15 -16.39 -25.23
CA GLN A 4 -5.29 -15.40 -24.59
C GLN A 4 -6.10 -14.10 -24.45
N ARG A 5 -6.63 -13.85 -23.24
CA ARG A 5 -7.24 -12.56 -22.91
C ARG A 5 -6.11 -11.56 -22.73
N GLU A 6 -5.86 -10.74 -23.75
CA GLU A 6 -4.93 -9.62 -23.71
C GLU A 6 -5.36 -8.60 -22.64
N THR A 7 -4.80 -8.68 -21.43
CA THR A 7 -4.95 -7.66 -20.39
C THR A 7 -3.97 -6.51 -20.66
N SER A 8 -4.09 -5.89 -21.84
CA SER A 8 -3.15 -4.90 -22.40
C SER A 8 -3.22 -3.51 -21.72
N GLY A 9 -3.18 -3.44 -20.38
CA GLY A 9 -3.15 -2.17 -19.63
C GLY A 9 -3.96 -2.15 -18.34
N LYS A 10 -4.34 -3.30 -17.77
CA LYS A 10 -4.92 -3.35 -16.43
C LYS A 10 -3.84 -3.71 -15.42
N ASP A 11 -3.77 -2.96 -14.33
CA ASP A 11 -2.94 -3.31 -13.18
C ASP A 11 -3.38 -4.69 -12.65
N PRO A 12 -2.52 -5.72 -12.68
CA PRO A 12 -2.90 -7.08 -12.26
C PRO A 12 -3.39 -7.10 -10.81
N VAL A 13 -2.80 -6.24 -9.97
CA VAL A 13 -3.22 -6.03 -8.57
C VAL A 13 -4.67 -5.57 -8.46
N ARG A 14 -5.11 -4.61 -9.30
CA ARG A 14 -6.50 -4.12 -9.28
C ARG A 14 -7.46 -5.19 -9.78
N VAL A 15 -7.06 -5.96 -10.78
CA VAL A 15 -7.88 -7.05 -11.32
C VAL A 15 -8.05 -8.15 -10.26
N ALA A 16 -6.97 -8.58 -9.62
CA ALA A 16 -7.01 -9.55 -8.53
C ALA A 16 -7.87 -9.06 -7.36
N ALA A 17 -7.78 -7.78 -6.99
CA ALA A 17 -8.63 -7.18 -5.95
C ALA A 17 -10.13 -7.22 -6.32
N GLY A 18 -10.48 -6.91 -7.57
CA GLY A 18 -11.86 -6.98 -8.07
C GLY A 18 -12.42 -8.41 -8.11
N LEU A 19 -11.59 -9.38 -8.53
CA LEU A 19 -11.97 -10.80 -8.52
C LEU A 19 -12.18 -11.29 -7.08
N LYS A 20 -11.28 -10.92 -6.15
CA LYS A 20 -11.42 -11.24 -4.72
C LYS A 20 -12.70 -10.64 -4.12
N ALA A 21 -13.06 -9.41 -4.49
CA ALA A 21 -14.31 -8.79 -4.06
C ALA A 21 -15.53 -9.57 -4.55
N THR A 22 -15.50 -10.04 -5.81
CA THR A 22 -16.56 -10.87 -6.39
C THR A 22 -16.75 -12.17 -5.59
N VAL A 23 -15.67 -12.87 -5.24
CA VAL A 23 -15.74 -14.12 -4.45
C VAL A 23 -16.45 -13.92 -3.10
N HIS A 24 -16.22 -12.78 -2.44
CA HIS A 24 -16.79 -12.49 -1.12
C HIS A 24 -18.16 -11.81 -1.17
N ASN A 25 -18.63 -11.38 -2.35
CA ASN A 25 -19.90 -10.69 -2.47
C ASN A 25 -21.07 -11.69 -2.31
N PRO A 26 -21.97 -11.53 -1.33
CA PRO A 26 -23.13 -12.41 -1.18
C PRO A 26 -24.18 -12.22 -2.29
N ASN A 27 -24.12 -11.11 -3.04
CA ASN A 27 -25.09 -10.78 -4.10
C ASN A 27 -24.71 -11.32 -5.48
N VAL A 28 -23.64 -12.11 -5.60
CA VAL A 28 -23.26 -12.74 -6.87
C VAL A 28 -23.57 -14.24 -6.86
N SER A 29 -23.79 -14.81 -8.04
CA SER A 29 -24.04 -16.25 -8.22
C SER A 29 -22.80 -17.09 -7.90
N GLU A 30 -23.02 -18.36 -7.55
CA GLU A 30 -21.91 -19.30 -7.28
C GLU A 30 -21.02 -19.50 -8.50
N GLU A 31 -21.61 -19.62 -9.70
CA GLU A 31 -20.85 -19.72 -10.95
C GLU A 31 -19.92 -18.52 -11.15
N ALA A 32 -20.36 -17.30 -10.79
CA ALA A 32 -19.52 -16.10 -10.88
C ALA A 32 -18.36 -16.14 -9.87
N LYS A 33 -18.57 -16.70 -8.67
CA LYS A 33 -17.51 -16.87 -7.67
C LYS A 33 -16.48 -17.91 -8.10
N GLU A 34 -16.92 -19.02 -8.67
CA GLU A 34 -16.01 -20.06 -9.18
C GLU A 34 -15.15 -19.50 -10.31
N ARG A 35 -15.75 -18.81 -11.29
CA ARG A 35 -15.03 -18.14 -12.38
C ARG A 35 -14.03 -17.10 -11.86
N ALA A 36 -14.42 -16.32 -10.86
CA ALA A 36 -13.53 -15.32 -10.26
C ALA A 36 -12.36 -15.96 -9.52
N THR A 37 -12.60 -17.09 -8.87
CA THR A 37 -11.57 -17.86 -8.14
C THR A 37 -10.57 -18.49 -9.09
N ASP A 38 -11.05 -19.13 -10.16
CA ASP A 38 -10.20 -19.73 -11.20
C ASP A 38 -9.33 -18.67 -11.89
N GLN A 39 -9.90 -17.51 -12.20
CA GLN A 39 -9.15 -16.40 -12.80
C GLN A 39 -8.14 -15.78 -11.84
N LEU A 40 -8.45 -15.74 -10.54
CA LEU A 40 -7.53 -15.26 -9.51
C LEU A 40 -6.34 -16.22 -9.35
N GLN A 41 -6.55 -17.53 -9.39
CA GLN A 41 -5.48 -18.53 -9.34
C GLN A 41 -4.54 -18.41 -10.55
N HIS A 42 -5.10 -18.33 -11.76
CA HIS A 42 -4.30 -18.11 -12.97
C HIS A 42 -3.48 -16.81 -12.94
N MET A 43 -4.00 -15.76 -12.29
CA MET A 43 -3.28 -14.50 -12.12
C MET A 43 -2.23 -14.55 -11.02
N GLN A 44 -2.46 -15.30 -9.95
CA GLN A 44 -1.52 -15.46 -8.83
C GLN A 44 -0.33 -16.34 -9.21
N GLU A 45 -0.49 -17.26 -10.15
CA GLU A 45 0.59 -18.08 -10.71
C GLU A 45 1.55 -17.25 -11.61
N GLY A 46 1.09 -16.09 -12.09
CA GLY A 46 1.94 -15.05 -12.68
C GLY A 46 2.60 -14.21 -11.60
N GLU A 47 3.67 -14.73 -11.00
CA GLU A 47 4.68 -14.09 -10.15
C GLU A 47 4.44 -12.58 -9.86
N VAL A 48 3.56 -12.28 -8.91
CA VAL A 48 3.51 -10.97 -8.28
C VAL A 48 4.60 -10.95 -7.22
N ASP A 49 5.77 -10.43 -7.63
CA ASP A 49 6.89 -10.17 -6.73
C ASP A 49 6.38 -9.47 -5.45
N PRO A 50 6.61 -10.08 -4.27
CA PRO A 50 6.18 -9.55 -3.00
C PRO A 50 6.70 -8.18 -2.62
N GLN A 51 7.60 -7.56 -3.37
CA GLN A 51 8.11 -6.23 -3.05
C GLN A 51 7.38 -5.10 -3.74
N SER A 52 6.49 -5.38 -4.71
CA SER A 52 5.74 -4.33 -5.44
C SER A 52 4.46 -3.87 -4.73
N TYR A 53 4.32 -4.12 -3.43
CA TYR A 53 3.30 -3.53 -2.58
C TYR A 53 3.91 -2.48 -1.63
N SER A 54 4.38 -1.39 -2.22
CA SER A 54 4.72 -0.16 -1.51
C SER A 54 3.99 1.08 -2.06
N GLN A 55 2.89 0.89 -2.79
CA GLN A 55 1.94 1.97 -3.10
C GLN A 55 0.59 1.66 -2.48
N GLY A 56 0.39 2.09 -1.23
CA GLY A 56 -0.97 2.19 -0.69
C GLY A 56 -1.06 2.36 0.82
N ALA A 57 -0.43 1.48 1.60
CA ALA A 57 -0.51 1.53 3.07
C ALA A 57 0.47 0.55 3.72
N THR A 58 1.76 0.62 3.41
CA THR A 58 2.77 0.02 4.29
C THR A 58 2.94 0.93 5.49
N ARG A 59 2.20 0.63 6.56
CA ARG A 59 2.75 0.79 7.92
C ARG A 59 3.95 -0.14 8.00
N VAL A 60 5.08 0.30 7.43
CA VAL A 60 6.38 -0.29 7.71
C VAL A 60 6.53 -0.14 9.23
N PRO A 61 6.79 -1.21 10.00
CA PRO A 61 7.43 -1.04 11.28
C PRO A 61 8.79 -0.41 10.96
N VAL A 62 8.84 0.91 10.99
CA VAL A 62 10.08 1.66 10.89
C VAL A 62 10.86 1.21 12.11
N SER A 63 11.89 0.39 11.88
CA SER A 63 12.92 0.19 12.89
C SER A 63 13.41 1.59 13.27
N ASP A 64 13.50 1.89 14.56
CA ASP A 64 13.95 3.18 15.10
C ASP A 64 15.34 3.63 14.56
N ASP A 65 16.06 2.75 13.84
CA ASP A 65 17.43 2.94 13.38
C ASP A 65 17.62 3.44 11.92
N ASP A 66 16.58 3.48 11.07
CA ASP A 66 16.69 3.99 9.68
C ASP A 66 16.24 5.47 9.59
N VAL A 67 17.16 6.37 9.93
CA VAL A 67 16.96 7.82 10.08
C VAL A 67 16.68 8.61 8.79
N ASN A 68 16.45 7.96 7.64
CA ASN A 68 16.17 8.68 6.40
C ASN A 68 14.66 8.95 6.26
N LEU A 69 14.24 10.19 6.50
CA LEU A 69 12.82 10.55 6.36
C LEU A 69 12.47 10.80 4.90
N SER A 70 11.45 10.09 4.42
CA SER A 70 10.77 10.43 3.17
C SER A 70 10.26 11.88 3.19
N GLY A 71 10.27 12.57 2.04
CA GLY A 71 9.81 13.96 1.92
C GLY A 71 8.39 14.19 2.48
N ASN A 72 7.52 13.18 2.39
CA ASN A 72 6.18 13.20 2.98
C ASN A 72 6.23 13.17 4.52
N GLN A 73 7.14 12.39 5.11
CA GLN A 73 7.33 12.32 6.57
C GLN A 73 7.91 13.64 7.10
N ARG A 74 8.94 14.21 6.44
CA ARG A 74 9.48 15.54 6.78
C ARG A 74 8.39 16.61 6.77
N GLY A 75 7.50 16.57 5.78
CA GLY A 75 6.33 17.44 5.69
C GLY A 75 5.37 17.28 6.87
N GLY A 76 5.08 16.04 7.26
CA GLY A 76 4.25 15.70 8.41
C GLY A 76 4.81 16.25 9.73
N TYR A 77 6.08 16.00 10.03
CA TYR A 77 6.72 16.53 11.24
C TYR A 77 6.77 18.07 11.27
N LYS A 78 7.01 18.71 10.11
CA LYS A 78 6.93 20.17 9.98
C LYS A 78 5.51 20.71 10.26
N ALA A 79 4.48 19.97 9.88
CA ALA A 79 3.09 20.32 10.19
C ALA A 79 2.80 20.18 11.70
N THR A 80 3.30 19.12 12.34
CA THR A 80 3.21 18.89 13.80
C THR A 80 3.77 20.07 14.60
N LEU A 81 4.91 20.64 14.16
CA LEU A 81 5.51 21.82 14.80
C LEU A 81 4.63 23.07 14.69
N LYS A 82 3.96 23.27 13.54
CA LYS A 82 3.11 24.44 13.28
C LYS A 82 1.71 24.32 13.85
N ASN A 83 1.24 23.11 14.14
CA ASN A 83 -0.11 22.89 14.65
C ASN A 83 -0.23 23.33 16.13
N PRO A 84 -1.10 24.30 16.47
CA PRO A 84 -1.28 24.74 17.86
C PRO A 84 -1.94 23.69 18.76
N ASN A 85 -2.65 22.71 18.19
CA ASN A 85 -3.38 21.66 18.92
C ASN A 85 -2.52 20.45 19.29
N VAL A 86 -1.22 20.48 18.99
CA VAL A 86 -0.27 19.40 19.29
C VAL A 86 0.46 19.68 20.60
N SER A 87 0.72 18.63 21.39
CA SER A 87 1.44 18.70 22.65
C SER A 87 2.90 19.15 22.47
N LYS A 88 3.48 19.73 23.53
CA LYS A 88 4.89 20.17 23.52
C LYS A 88 5.86 18.99 23.32
N GLU A 89 5.55 17.84 23.91
CA GLU A 89 6.34 16.61 23.79
C GLU A 89 6.37 16.11 22.33
N ALA A 90 5.21 16.03 21.67
CA ALA A 90 5.14 15.63 20.26
C ALA A 90 5.85 16.62 19.33
N LYS A 91 5.87 17.91 19.67
CA LYS A 91 6.66 18.93 18.95
C LYS A 91 8.16 18.77 19.18
N GLY A 92 8.58 18.42 20.39
CA GLY A 92 9.99 18.14 20.70
C GLY A 92 10.51 16.98 19.86
N HIS A 93 9.78 15.86 19.87
CA HIS A 93 10.11 14.68 19.06
C HIS A 93 10.12 14.98 17.56
N ALA A 94 9.11 15.70 17.04
CA ALA A 94 9.09 16.10 15.64
C ALA A 94 10.27 16.99 15.25
N ARG A 95 10.82 17.78 16.18
CA ARG A 95 11.98 18.63 15.95
C ARG A 95 13.27 17.82 15.94
N GLU A 96 13.46 16.94 16.90
CA GLU A 96 14.65 16.08 17.03
C GLU A 96 14.84 15.24 15.76
N ILE A 97 13.76 14.59 15.29
CA ILE A 97 13.77 13.80 14.06
C ILE A 97 14.12 14.65 12.83
N LEU A 98 13.58 15.86 12.72
CA LEU A 98 13.88 16.75 11.60
C LEU A 98 15.31 17.31 11.62
N GLU A 99 15.92 17.42 12.79
CA GLU A 99 17.30 17.90 12.97
C GLU A 99 18.29 16.79 12.61
N ALA A 100 18.08 15.57 13.11
CA ALA A 100 18.87 14.40 12.76
C ALA A 100 18.92 14.11 11.24
N ASP A 101 17.80 14.32 10.54
CA ASP A 101 17.68 14.15 9.08
C ASP A 101 18.17 15.37 8.27
N GLN A 102 18.53 16.48 8.93
CA GLN A 102 19.20 17.63 8.30
C GLN A 102 20.73 17.64 8.54
N GLU A 103 21.24 16.80 9.43
CA GLU A 103 22.67 16.70 9.76
C GLU A 103 23.45 15.67 8.90
N GLU A 104 22.85 15.19 7.80
CA GLU A 104 23.54 14.42 6.73
C GLU A 104 24.15 15.35 5.67
#